data_AF-A0A6P5Y9V3-F1
#
_entry.id   AF-A0A6P5Y9V3-F1
#
_cell.length_a   1.000
_cell.length_b   1.000
_cell.length_c   1.000
_cell.angle_alpha   90.00
_cell.angle_beta   90.00
_cell.angle_gamma   90.00
#
_symmetry.space_group_name_H-M   'P 1'
#
loop_
_entity.id
_entity.type
_entity.pdbx_description
1 polymer ?
#
loop_
_entity_poly.entity_id
_entity_poly.type
_entity_poly.pdbx_seq_one_letter_code
_entity_poly.pdbx_strand_id
1 'polypeptide(L)'
;MIDKLFNPMLVVLTLCIQTALFCSCQNSSFSCIERERQTLLKLKQSFQDPFCRLSSWKGNNCCIWKGVSCDETNGHIVKLNLRAPSRLISDDSIFGLNIITKNSFLVPPEVNSCLPGLRYLEHLDLSGNDFRYRAIPQFFGLMKQLRYRNISNARFNGTVPNNLGNLTSLRVLDLSSEDQGPLWALRADDVQWISNLTSLQHLGMAGIYLGEARSLFQVLNMLPSLLSLHLSQCGPDNSHLPWHPINFTFHSIRHLDLGQNNFAGPVPFMLQNMTSLRILDLCGNLLNSSVQNSFGNFKNLVHLNLAANDFSSIEQGLLSIMGNMCSLKSLDLSYNQFQGEKIGNHRNLSG
;
A
#
# COMPACT_ATOMS: atom_id res chain seq x y z
N MET A 1 4.97 -59.66 59.79
CA MET A 1 5.58 -58.31 59.85
C MET A 1 6.60 -58.27 58.72
N ILE A 2 6.17 -57.92 57.51
CA ILE A 2 7.06 -57.79 56.34
C ILE A 2 7.06 -56.30 56.02
N ASP A 3 8.09 -55.62 56.50
CA ASP A 3 8.29 -54.21 56.22
C ASP A 3 8.67 -54.03 54.74
N LYS A 4 7.84 -53.21 54.08
CA LYS A 4 8.02 -52.75 52.72
C LYS A 4 9.22 -51.80 52.69
N LEU A 5 10.30 -52.21 52.02
CA LEU A 5 11.32 -51.29 51.54
C LEU A 5 10.74 -50.47 50.38
N PHE A 6 10.16 -49.32 50.73
CA PHE A 6 9.84 -48.26 49.78
C PHE A 6 11.15 -47.62 49.35
N ASN A 7 11.60 -47.87 48.12
CA ASN A 7 12.84 -47.31 47.59
C ASN A 7 12.53 -46.03 46.78
N PRO A 8 12.68 -44.83 47.36
CA PRO A 8 12.32 -43.57 46.71
C PRO A 8 13.17 -43.29 45.45
N MET A 9 14.37 -43.88 45.34
CA MET A 9 15.21 -43.73 44.15
C MET A 9 14.63 -44.42 42.92
N LEU A 10 13.89 -45.52 43.09
CA LEU A 10 13.26 -46.26 41.97
C LEU A 10 12.02 -45.52 41.42
N VAL A 11 11.32 -44.78 42.28
CA VAL A 11 10.18 -43.93 41.91
C VAL A 11 10.65 -42.66 41.20
N VAL A 12 11.74 -42.05 41.67
CA VAL A 12 12.33 -40.88 41.00
C VAL A 12 12.91 -41.25 39.62
N LEU A 13 13.58 -42.41 39.47
CA LEU A 13 14.07 -42.86 38.16
C LEU A 13 12.93 -43.13 37.16
N THR A 14 11.82 -43.71 37.60
CA THR A 14 10.67 -43.99 36.72
C THR A 14 9.90 -42.71 36.35
N LEU A 15 9.78 -41.72 37.25
CA LEU A 15 9.25 -40.39 36.95
C LEU A 15 10.16 -39.57 36.02
N CYS A 16 11.49 -39.69 36.13
CA CYS A 16 12.43 -39.04 35.22
C CYS A 16 12.40 -39.65 33.80
N ILE A 17 12.14 -40.96 33.65
CA ILE A 17 12.00 -41.60 32.34
C ILE A 17 10.65 -41.23 31.69
N GLN A 18 9.58 -41.06 32.48
CA GLN A 18 8.28 -40.58 31.98
C GLN A 18 8.29 -39.09 31.58
N THR A 19 9.13 -38.26 32.19
CA THR A 19 9.30 -36.85 31.76
C THR A 19 10.29 -36.68 30.60
N ALA A 20 11.25 -37.59 30.44
CA ALA A 20 12.20 -37.58 29.32
C ALA A 20 11.61 -38.08 27.98
N LEU A 21 10.46 -38.78 28.01
CA LEU A 21 9.78 -39.29 26.79
C LEU A 21 8.80 -38.28 26.15
N PHE A 22 8.60 -37.09 26.73
CA PHE A 22 7.71 -36.06 26.17
C PHE A 22 8.43 -34.84 25.59
N CYS A 23 9.76 -34.85 25.51
CA CYS A 23 10.50 -33.90 24.67
C CYS A 23 10.96 -34.59 23.38
N SER A 24 10.02 -35.21 22.68
CA SER A 24 10.18 -35.37 21.24
C SER A 24 9.66 -34.08 20.61
N CYS A 25 10.58 -33.21 20.19
CA CYS A 25 10.29 -32.33 19.06
C CYS A 25 10.10 -33.23 17.83
N GLN A 26 8.97 -33.95 17.78
CA GLN A 26 8.43 -34.30 16.49
C GLN A 26 8.22 -32.96 15.80
N ASN A 27 8.89 -32.76 14.67
CA ASN A 27 8.45 -31.83 13.65
C ASN A 27 7.05 -32.28 13.20
N SER A 28 6.04 -32.08 14.05
CA SER A 28 4.67 -31.99 13.59
C SER A 28 4.68 -30.72 12.77
N SER A 29 4.89 -30.84 11.46
CA SER A 29 4.53 -29.75 10.54
C SER A 29 3.10 -29.42 10.91
N PHE A 30 2.86 -28.27 11.55
CA PHE A 30 1.52 -27.91 11.98
C PHE A 30 0.66 -27.93 10.72
N SER A 31 -0.21 -28.93 10.65
CA SER A 31 -1.13 -29.06 9.54
C SER A 31 -2.12 -27.93 9.68
N CYS A 32 -2.40 -27.26 8.57
CA CYS A 32 -3.40 -26.20 8.51
C CYS A 32 -4.69 -26.58 9.26
N ILE A 33 -5.23 -25.62 10.00
CA ILE A 33 -6.47 -25.77 10.75
C ILE A 33 -7.62 -26.04 9.77
N GLU A 34 -8.30 -27.16 9.95
CA GLU A 34 -9.30 -27.65 9.00
C GLU A 34 -10.41 -26.63 8.70
N ARG A 35 -10.87 -25.87 9.71
CA ARG A 35 -11.89 -24.83 9.52
C ARG A 35 -11.40 -23.68 8.61
N GLU A 36 -10.14 -23.28 8.76
CA GLU A 36 -9.54 -22.22 7.94
C GLU A 36 -9.26 -22.74 6.53
N ARG A 37 -8.81 -23.99 6.40
CA ARG A 37 -8.67 -24.69 5.12
C ARG A 37 -9.98 -24.72 4.34
N GLN A 38 -11.08 -25.10 4.99
CA GLN A 38 -12.42 -25.12 4.38
C GLN A 38 -12.87 -23.72 3.96
N THR A 39 -12.53 -22.70 4.74
CA THR A 39 -12.78 -21.29 4.38
C THR A 39 -12.05 -20.91 3.09
N LEU A 40 -10.77 -21.29 2.96
CA LEU A 40 -10.02 -21.09 1.73
C LEU A 40 -10.57 -21.91 0.55
N LEU A 41 -11.03 -23.14 0.75
CA LEU A 41 -11.64 -23.91 -0.34
C LEU A 41 -12.95 -23.32 -0.85
N LYS A 42 -13.80 -22.81 0.06
CA LYS A 42 -15.00 -22.05 -0.32
C LYS A 42 -14.65 -20.77 -1.07
N LEU A 43 -13.59 -20.09 -0.63
CA LEU A 43 -13.05 -18.93 -1.33
C LEU A 43 -12.57 -19.33 -2.74
N LYS A 44 -11.79 -20.39 -2.89
CA LYS A 44 -11.34 -20.92 -4.19
C LYS A 44 -12.51 -21.24 -5.12
N GLN A 45 -13.57 -21.88 -4.62
CA GLN A 45 -14.77 -22.17 -5.40
C GLN A 45 -15.51 -20.92 -5.86
N SER A 46 -15.41 -19.82 -5.11
CA SER A 46 -15.99 -18.54 -5.54
C SER A 46 -15.19 -17.88 -6.66
N PHE A 47 -13.89 -18.13 -6.81
CA PHE A 47 -13.10 -17.50 -7.88
C PHE A 47 -13.23 -18.24 -9.21
N GLN A 48 -13.45 -17.51 -10.31
CA GLN A 48 -13.04 -17.99 -11.62
C GLN A 48 -11.53 -17.83 -11.72
N ASP A 49 -10.83 -18.94 -11.93
CA ASP A 49 -9.36 -19.02 -12.00
C ASP A 49 -8.90 -19.52 -13.38
N PRO A 50 -9.10 -18.71 -14.44
CA PRO A 50 -8.75 -19.10 -15.81
C PRO A 50 -7.26 -19.43 -16.02
N PHE A 51 -6.39 -19.04 -15.06
CA PHE A 51 -4.94 -19.22 -15.13
C PHE A 51 -4.40 -20.20 -14.09
N CYS A 52 -5.29 -20.95 -13.44
CA CYS A 52 -4.93 -21.99 -12.47
C CYS A 52 -3.96 -21.49 -11.37
N ARG A 53 -4.07 -20.22 -10.95
CA ARG A 53 -3.23 -19.63 -9.89
C ARG A 53 -3.47 -20.28 -8.53
N LEU A 54 -4.65 -20.83 -8.30
CA LEU A 54 -5.04 -21.57 -7.10
C LEU A 54 -4.85 -23.09 -7.26
N SER A 55 -4.13 -23.55 -8.29
CA SER A 55 -3.87 -24.99 -8.53
C SER A 55 -3.13 -25.69 -7.38
N SER A 56 -2.30 -24.96 -6.63
CA SER A 56 -1.62 -25.51 -5.44
C SER A 56 -2.56 -25.76 -4.26
N TRP A 57 -3.78 -25.22 -4.28
CA TRP A 57 -4.74 -25.33 -3.17
C TRP A 57 -5.42 -26.70 -3.20
N LYS A 58 -4.67 -27.72 -2.81
CA LYS A 58 -5.07 -29.14 -2.74
C LYS A 58 -4.37 -29.83 -1.56
N GLY A 59 -4.94 -30.93 -1.09
CA GLY A 59 -4.45 -31.66 0.08
C GLY A 59 -4.87 -31.04 1.42
N ASN A 60 -4.24 -31.52 2.50
CA ASN A 60 -4.64 -31.22 3.88
C ASN A 60 -3.84 -30.06 4.50
N ASN A 61 -2.59 -29.87 4.08
CA ASN A 61 -1.76 -28.79 4.58
C ASN A 61 -1.94 -27.53 3.72
N CYS A 62 -2.80 -26.60 4.13
CA CYS A 62 -2.97 -25.33 3.43
C CYS A 62 -1.81 -24.35 3.60
N CYS A 63 -0.94 -24.55 4.59
CA CYS A 63 0.17 -23.63 4.87
C CYS A 63 1.27 -23.71 3.79
N ILE A 64 1.27 -24.76 2.97
CA ILE A 64 2.12 -24.89 1.78
C ILE A 64 1.45 -24.39 0.49
N TRP A 65 0.21 -23.92 0.56
CA TRP A 65 -0.47 -23.40 -0.62
C TRP A 65 0.14 -22.06 -1.03
N LYS A 66 0.38 -21.89 -2.35
CA LYS A 66 0.88 -20.63 -2.90
C LYS A 66 -0.04 -19.48 -2.48
N GLY A 67 0.58 -18.45 -1.90
CA GLY A 67 -0.12 -17.26 -1.41
C GLY A 67 -0.70 -17.40 0.00
N VAL A 68 -0.61 -18.55 0.65
CA VAL A 68 -1.04 -18.75 2.05
C VAL A 68 0.20 -18.78 2.94
N SER A 69 0.15 -18.16 4.11
CA SER A 69 1.15 -18.38 5.16
C SER A 69 0.46 -18.49 6.51
N CYS A 70 0.95 -19.43 7.31
CA CYS A 70 0.46 -19.70 8.64
C CYS A 70 1.48 -19.25 9.68
N ASP A 71 1.01 -18.95 10.88
CA ASP A 71 1.83 -18.76 12.06
C ASP A 71 2.54 -20.07 12.42
N GLU A 72 3.85 -20.01 12.67
CA GLU A 72 4.70 -21.18 12.91
C GLU A 72 4.43 -21.85 14.27
N THR A 73 3.84 -21.12 15.21
CA THR A 73 3.61 -21.59 16.59
C THR A 73 2.24 -22.25 16.76
N ASN A 74 1.22 -21.74 16.07
CA ASN A 74 -0.17 -22.17 16.28
C ASN A 74 -0.89 -22.62 15.00
N GLY A 75 -0.28 -22.47 13.83
CA GLY A 75 -0.81 -22.96 12.55
C GLY A 75 -1.98 -22.14 11.97
N HIS A 76 -2.35 -21.01 12.58
CA HIS A 76 -3.40 -20.13 12.05
C HIS A 76 -2.93 -19.40 10.79
N ILE A 77 -3.83 -19.19 9.83
CA ILE A 77 -3.55 -18.42 8.62
C ILE A 77 -3.43 -16.93 8.96
N VAL A 78 -2.22 -16.39 8.80
CA VAL A 78 -1.91 -14.97 9.07
C VAL A 78 -1.75 -14.14 7.79
N LYS A 79 -1.49 -14.81 6.65
CA LYS A 79 -1.27 -14.14 5.37
C LYS A 79 -2.00 -14.82 4.23
N LEU A 80 -2.71 -14.02 3.45
CA LEU A 80 -3.32 -14.40 2.19
C LEU A 80 -2.92 -13.38 1.10
N ASN A 81 -2.01 -13.80 0.23
CA ASN A 81 -1.53 -13.02 -0.91
C ASN A 81 -2.00 -13.67 -2.21
N LEU A 82 -3.03 -13.05 -2.80
CA LEU A 82 -3.60 -13.40 -4.10
C LEU A 82 -3.31 -12.32 -5.14
N ARG A 83 -2.35 -11.42 -4.91
CA ARG A 83 -1.93 -10.37 -5.85
C ARG A 83 -1.74 -10.93 -7.26
N ALA A 84 -2.39 -10.34 -8.25
CA ALA A 84 -2.13 -10.67 -9.65
C ALA A 84 -0.68 -10.30 -9.99
N PRO A 85 0.07 -11.18 -10.69
CA PRO A 85 1.39 -10.82 -11.21
C PRO A 85 1.30 -9.49 -11.96
N SER A 86 2.21 -8.57 -11.65
CA SER A 86 2.22 -7.25 -12.27
C SER A 86 2.23 -7.38 -13.80
N ARG A 87 1.48 -6.51 -14.49
CA ARG A 87 1.60 -6.30 -15.93
C ARG A 87 2.99 -5.72 -16.20
N LEU A 88 3.99 -6.58 -16.40
CA LEU A 88 5.29 -6.12 -16.86
C LEU A 88 5.12 -5.68 -18.32
N ILE A 89 5.20 -4.38 -18.56
CA ILE A 89 5.61 -3.86 -19.87
C ILE A 89 7.13 -4.01 -19.86
N SER A 90 7.65 -5.01 -20.57
CA SER A 90 9.07 -5.02 -20.91
C SER A 90 9.29 -3.92 -21.93
N ASP A 91 10.06 -2.89 -21.55
CA ASP A 91 10.54 -1.87 -22.47
C ASP A 91 11.73 -2.41 -23.30
N ASP A 92 11.46 -3.46 -24.08
CA ASP A 92 12.40 -4.06 -25.03
C ASP A 92 11.79 -3.99 -26.44
N SER A 93 11.58 -2.76 -26.91
CA SER A 93 11.09 -2.50 -28.27
C SER A 93 12.24 -2.36 -29.28
N ILE A 94 12.93 -3.46 -29.57
CA ILE A 94 13.63 -3.63 -30.87
C ILE A 94 12.95 -4.69 -31.74
N PHE A 95 12.15 -5.60 -31.18
CA PHE A 95 11.31 -6.51 -31.95
C PHE A 95 9.91 -6.51 -31.36
N GLY A 96 8.96 -5.94 -32.11
CA GLY A 96 7.57 -5.71 -31.73
C GLY A 96 6.75 -6.98 -31.47
N LEU A 97 7.06 -7.64 -30.36
CA LEU A 97 6.17 -8.57 -29.68
C LEU A 97 6.06 -8.12 -28.22
N ASN A 98 5.16 -7.17 -28.00
CA ASN A 98 4.55 -6.97 -26.69
C ASN A 98 3.82 -8.27 -26.32
N ILE A 99 4.52 -9.22 -25.70
CA ILE A 99 3.87 -10.31 -24.98
C ILE A 99 3.33 -9.69 -23.70
N ILE A 100 2.21 -8.98 -23.87
CA ILE A 100 1.35 -8.65 -22.75
C ILE A 100 0.95 -10.02 -22.20
N THR A 101 1.44 -10.40 -21.02
CA THR A 101 0.76 -11.42 -20.21
C THR A 101 -0.53 -10.80 -19.69
N LYS A 102 -1.40 -10.42 -20.63
CA LYS A 102 -2.80 -10.16 -20.41
C LYS A 102 -3.29 -11.45 -19.79
N ASN A 103 -3.88 -11.32 -18.61
CA ASN A 103 -4.67 -12.35 -17.98
C ASN A 103 -3.86 -13.28 -17.04
N SER A 104 -3.55 -12.78 -15.84
CA SER A 104 -3.20 -13.62 -14.68
C SER A 104 -3.94 -13.14 -13.42
N PHE A 105 -5.15 -12.62 -13.62
CA PHE A 105 -6.04 -12.18 -12.56
C PHE A 105 -7.03 -13.27 -12.19
N LEU A 106 -7.43 -13.29 -10.92
CA LEU A 106 -8.60 -14.02 -10.47
C LEU A 106 -9.84 -13.17 -10.72
N VAL A 107 -10.96 -13.81 -11.06
CA VAL A 107 -12.25 -13.13 -11.23
C VAL A 107 -13.25 -13.68 -10.22
N PRO A 108 -13.38 -13.05 -9.04
CA PRO A 108 -14.46 -13.38 -8.13
C PRO A 108 -15.75 -12.72 -8.63
N PRO A 109 -16.85 -13.46 -8.82
CA PRO A 109 -18.16 -12.87 -8.98
C PRO A 109 -18.54 -12.08 -7.71
N GLU A 110 -18.15 -12.53 -6.52
CA GLU A 110 -18.26 -11.78 -5.26
C GLU A 110 -17.10 -12.15 -4.34
N VAL A 111 -16.55 -11.20 -3.57
CA VAL A 111 -15.64 -11.56 -2.47
C VAL A 111 -16.48 -12.28 -1.43
N ASN A 112 -16.23 -13.57 -1.24
CA ASN A 112 -17.06 -14.42 -0.38
C ASN A 112 -17.11 -13.89 1.07
N SER A 113 -18.33 -13.82 1.63
CA SER A 113 -18.61 -13.42 3.02
C SER A 113 -17.97 -14.34 4.09
N CYS A 114 -17.29 -15.41 3.68
CA CYS A 114 -16.56 -16.31 4.57
C CYS A 114 -15.17 -15.80 5.00
N LEU A 115 -14.59 -14.79 4.33
CA LEU A 115 -13.26 -14.24 4.69
C LEU A 115 -13.12 -13.79 6.16
N PRO A 116 -14.13 -13.17 6.81
CA PRO A 116 -14.11 -12.90 8.24
C PRO A 116 -13.92 -14.12 9.15
N GLY A 117 -14.10 -15.34 8.61
CA GLY A 117 -13.77 -16.59 9.31
C GLY A 117 -12.28 -16.80 9.56
N LEU A 118 -11.41 -16.14 8.79
CA LEU A 118 -9.94 -16.13 8.98
C LEU A 118 -9.58 -15.08 10.04
N ARG A 119 -9.88 -15.38 11.31
CA ARG A 119 -9.85 -14.42 12.42
C ARG A 119 -8.45 -13.88 12.75
N TYR A 120 -7.40 -14.61 12.37
CA TYR A 120 -6.00 -14.29 12.65
C TYR A 120 -5.30 -13.65 11.44
N LEU A 121 -6.04 -13.36 10.37
CA LEU A 121 -5.45 -12.80 9.16
C LEU A 121 -4.93 -11.39 9.42
N GLU A 122 -3.61 -11.21 9.29
CA GLU A 122 -2.92 -9.93 9.46
C GLU A 122 -2.60 -9.27 8.10
N HIS A 123 -2.44 -10.07 7.04
CA HIS A 123 -2.06 -9.61 5.72
C HIS A 123 -3.00 -10.15 4.64
N LEU A 124 -3.70 -9.24 3.95
CA LEU A 124 -4.58 -9.54 2.82
C LEU A 124 -4.15 -8.73 1.59
N ASP A 125 -3.72 -9.42 0.54
CA ASP A 125 -3.39 -8.82 -0.75
C ASP A 125 -4.27 -9.41 -1.86
N LEU A 126 -5.15 -8.59 -2.42
CA LEU A 126 -6.02 -8.92 -3.55
C LEU A 126 -5.71 -8.04 -4.78
N SER A 127 -4.60 -7.30 -4.76
CA SER A 127 -4.27 -6.30 -5.77
C SER A 127 -4.15 -6.88 -7.19
N GLY A 128 -4.53 -6.10 -8.19
CA GLY A 128 -4.40 -6.46 -9.61
C GLY A 128 -5.39 -7.52 -10.12
N ASN A 129 -6.29 -8.05 -9.28
CA ASN A 129 -7.33 -8.99 -9.71
C ASN A 129 -8.51 -8.25 -10.40
N ASP A 130 -9.52 -8.97 -10.89
CA ASP A 130 -10.66 -8.34 -11.59
C ASP A 130 -11.98 -8.62 -10.86
N PHE A 131 -12.39 -7.68 -10.02
CA PHE A 131 -13.66 -7.73 -9.28
C PHE A 131 -14.85 -7.20 -10.09
N ARG A 132 -14.72 -7.04 -11.41
CA ARG A 132 -15.76 -6.67 -12.37
C ARG A 132 -16.58 -5.43 -11.98
N TYR A 133 -15.91 -4.39 -11.48
CA TYR A 133 -16.52 -3.12 -11.08
C TYR A 133 -17.63 -3.28 -10.04
N ARG A 134 -17.42 -4.19 -9.08
CA ARG A 134 -18.32 -4.37 -7.93
C ARG A 134 -17.92 -3.48 -6.76
N ALA A 135 -18.85 -3.29 -5.83
CA ALA A 135 -18.59 -2.56 -4.59
C ALA A 135 -17.56 -3.26 -3.70
N ILE A 136 -16.75 -2.47 -2.99
CA ILE A 136 -15.89 -2.98 -1.92
C ILE A 136 -16.81 -3.56 -0.82
N PRO A 137 -16.67 -4.84 -0.44
CA PRO A 137 -17.57 -5.46 0.52
C PRO A 137 -17.45 -4.84 1.91
N GLN A 138 -18.59 -4.55 2.53
CA GLN A 138 -18.65 -3.95 3.88
C GLN A 138 -17.99 -4.84 4.94
N PHE A 139 -18.02 -6.17 4.81
CA PHE A 139 -17.41 -7.05 5.82
C PHE A 139 -15.89 -6.88 5.96
N PHE A 140 -15.23 -6.18 5.03
CA PHE A 140 -13.83 -5.79 5.15
C PHE A 140 -13.55 -4.97 6.42
N GLY A 141 -14.52 -4.21 6.94
CA GLY A 141 -14.42 -3.51 8.22
C GLY A 141 -14.50 -4.40 9.47
N LEU A 142 -14.77 -5.71 9.33
CA LEU A 142 -14.90 -6.65 10.45
C LEU A 142 -13.57 -7.35 10.81
N MET A 143 -12.58 -7.32 9.92
CA MET A 143 -11.33 -8.07 10.05
C MET A 143 -10.27 -7.29 10.84
N LYS A 144 -10.54 -7.05 12.13
CA LYS A 144 -9.79 -6.12 13.00
C LYS A 144 -8.32 -6.47 13.23
N GLN A 145 -7.89 -7.70 12.96
CA GLN A 145 -6.48 -8.12 13.09
C GLN A 145 -5.60 -7.67 11.91
N LEU A 146 -6.20 -7.19 10.82
CA LEU A 146 -5.42 -6.79 9.66
C LEU A 146 -4.48 -5.63 9.95
N ARG A 147 -3.23 -5.82 9.52
CA ARG A 147 -2.14 -4.84 9.52
C ARG A 147 -1.79 -4.40 8.10
N TYR A 148 -2.01 -5.26 7.12
CA TYR A 148 -1.78 -4.97 5.71
C TYR A 148 -3.02 -5.35 4.91
N ARG A 149 -3.54 -4.38 4.16
CA ARG A 149 -4.57 -4.59 3.15
C ARG A 149 -4.20 -3.89 1.86
N ASN A 150 -4.08 -4.67 0.80
CA ASN A 150 -3.95 -4.13 -0.54
C ASN A 150 -5.05 -4.68 -1.44
N ILE A 151 -5.90 -3.78 -1.94
CA ILE A 151 -6.94 -4.08 -2.94
C ILE A 151 -6.81 -3.18 -4.17
N SER A 152 -5.62 -2.63 -4.41
CA SER A 152 -5.38 -1.71 -5.51
C SER A 152 -5.47 -2.38 -6.88
N ASN A 153 -5.83 -1.61 -7.89
CA ASN A 153 -5.94 -2.03 -9.29
C ASN A 153 -6.79 -3.30 -9.45
N ALA A 154 -7.82 -3.42 -8.61
CA ALA A 154 -8.66 -4.61 -8.52
C ALA A 154 -10.01 -4.45 -9.24
N ARG A 155 -10.26 -3.33 -9.93
CA ARG A 155 -11.54 -3.00 -10.58
C ARG A 155 -12.73 -3.05 -9.62
N PHE A 156 -12.60 -2.42 -8.45
CA PHE A 156 -13.76 -2.11 -7.62
C PHE A 156 -14.45 -0.82 -8.12
N ASN A 157 -15.70 -0.61 -7.72
CA ASN A 157 -16.52 0.55 -8.10
C ASN A 157 -17.39 1.00 -6.92
N GLY A 158 -17.93 2.21 -6.98
CA GLY A 158 -18.80 2.78 -5.97
C GLY A 158 -18.03 3.44 -4.83
N THR A 159 -18.71 3.66 -3.70
CA THR A 159 -18.17 4.40 -2.58
C THR A 159 -17.27 3.51 -1.71
N VAL A 160 -16.12 4.05 -1.31
CA VAL A 160 -15.22 3.42 -0.32
C VAL A 160 -15.97 3.31 1.02
N PRO A 161 -16.10 2.10 1.60
CA PRO A 161 -16.88 1.90 2.81
C PRO A 161 -16.19 2.49 4.03
N ASN A 162 -16.90 3.37 4.76
CA ASN A 162 -16.37 4.04 5.96
C ASN A 162 -16.03 3.09 7.11
N ASN A 163 -16.61 1.88 7.14
CA ASN A 163 -16.33 0.89 8.17
C ASN A 163 -14.89 0.32 8.08
N LEU A 164 -14.13 0.64 7.03
CA LEU A 164 -12.69 0.45 7.01
C LEU A 164 -11.99 1.18 8.17
N GLY A 165 -12.57 2.29 8.64
CA GLY A 165 -12.11 3.00 9.84
C GLY A 165 -12.14 2.18 11.13
N ASN A 166 -12.81 1.02 11.16
CA ASN A 166 -12.80 0.12 12.31
C ASN A 166 -11.48 -0.65 12.49
N LEU A 167 -10.57 -0.58 11.51
CA LEU A 167 -9.34 -1.36 11.46
C LEU A 167 -8.16 -0.59 12.09
N THR A 168 -8.27 -0.30 13.39
CA THR A 168 -7.31 0.57 14.10
C THR A 168 -5.87 0.04 14.15
N SER A 169 -5.67 -1.26 13.90
CA SER A 169 -4.34 -1.90 13.82
C SER A 169 -3.71 -1.87 12.42
N LEU A 170 -4.43 -1.33 11.44
CA LEU A 170 -3.99 -1.31 10.04
C LEU A 170 -2.80 -0.35 9.87
N ARG A 171 -1.75 -0.86 9.22
CA ARG A 171 -0.51 -0.12 8.92
C ARG A 171 -0.40 0.23 7.45
N VAL A 172 -0.89 -0.64 6.58
CA VAL A 172 -0.92 -0.44 5.12
C VAL A 172 -2.34 -0.59 4.63
N LEU A 173 -2.86 0.46 3.99
CA LEU A 173 -4.10 0.46 3.24
C LEU A 173 -3.84 0.99 1.84
N ASP A 174 -3.97 0.14 0.84
CA ASP A 174 -3.87 0.54 -0.57
C ASP A 174 -5.17 0.21 -1.30
N LEU A 175 -5.86 1.27 -1.73
CA LEU A 175 -7.12 1.30 -2.44
C LEU A 175 -6.96 1.80 -3.87
N SER A 176 -5.73 2.08 -4.31
CA SER A 176 -5.45 2.81 -5.54
C SER A 176 -6.08 2.15 -6.77
N SER A 177 -6.55 2.93 -7.73
CA SER A 177 -7.23 2.48 -8.94
C SER A 177 -6.72 3.26 -10.16
N GLU A 178 -5.53 2.90 -10.60
CA GLU A 178 -4.84 3.51 -11.75
C GLU A 178 -4.99 2.66 -13.03
N ASP A 179 -5.95 1.73 -13.03
CA ASP A 179 -6.24 0.91 -14.21
C ASP A 179 -7.02 1.71 -15.27
N GLN A 180 -6.89 1.29 -16.53
CA GLN A 180 -7.54 1.90 -17.71
C GLN A 180 -9.06 1.67 -17.76
N GLY A 181 -9.70 1.47 -16.60
CA GLY A 181 -11.14 1.31 -16.46
C GLY A 181 -11.91 2.64 -16.65
N PRO A 182 -13.23 2.64 -16.43
CA PRO A 182 -13.98 3.88 -16.35
C PRO A 182 -13.34 4.79 -15.29
N LEU A 183 -13.07 6.04 -15.69
CA LEU A 183 -12.51 7.05 -14.80
C LEU A 183 -13.33 7.10 -13.51
N TRP A 184 -12.63 7.15 -12.37
CA TRP A 184 -13.25 7.38 -11.06
C TRP A 184 -14.32 6.34 -10.67
N ALA A 185 -14.07 5.07 -11.00
CA ALA A 185 -14.92 3.97 -10.54
C ALA A 185 -15.07 3.97 -9.00
N LEU A 186 -13.99 4.21 -8.26
CA LEU A 186 -14.05 4.41 -6.82
C LEU A 186 -14.19 5.88 -6.45
N ARG A 187 -15.05 6.17 -5.47
CA ARG A 187 -15.16 7.49 -4.84
C ARG A 187 -15.05 7.41 -3.32
N ALA A 188 -14.52 8.46 -2.71
CA ALA A 188 -14.53 8.62 -1.26
C ALA A 188 -15.05 10.03 -0.92
N ASP A 189 -16.36 10.13 -0.78
CA ASP A 189 -17.03 11.41 -0.48
C ASP A 189 -16.83 11.82 1.00
N ASP A 190 -16.85 10.83 1.91
CA ASP A 190 -16.50 10.99 3.33
C ASP A 190 -15.15 10.31 3.62
N VAL A 191 -14.25 11.07 4.23
CA VAL A 191 -12.88 10.66 4.59
C VAL A 191 -12.64 10.68 6.11
N GLN A 192 -13.64 11.03 6.92
CA GLN A 192 -13.49 11.14 8.37
C GLN A 192 -13.10 9.81 9.02
N TRP A 193 -13.55 8.68 8.45
CA TRP A 193 -13.19 7.34 8.92
C TRP A 193 -11.68 7.06 8.91
N ILE A 194 -10.90 7.77 8.07
CA ILE A 194 -9.44 7.63 8.01
C ILE A 194 -8.81 8.05 9.34
N SER A 195 -9.38 9.03 10.05
CA SER A 195 -8.86 9.51 11.35
C SER A 195 -8.78 8.41 12.42
N ASN A 196 -9.59 7.35 12.30
CA ASN A 196 -9.58 6.22 13.23
C ASN A 196 -8.40 5.25 13.00
N LEU A 197 -7.70 5.36 11.86
CA LEU A 197 -6.59 4.48 11.49
C LEU A 197 -5.28 4.96 12.11
N THR A 198 -5.22 5.03 13.44
CA THR A 198 -4.12 5.65 14.19
C THR A 198 -2.76 4.95 14.01
N SER A 199 -2.75 3.67 13.61
CA SER A 199 -1.54 2.89 13.30
C SER A 199 -1.08 3.00 11.84
N LEU A 200 -1.80 3.76 11.00
CA LEU A 200 -1.57 3.79 9.56
C LEU A 200 -0.24 4.44 9.22
N GLN A 201 0.54 3.74 8.40
CA GLN A 201 1.86 4.15 7.93
C GLN A 201 1.86 4.42 6.43
N HIS A 202 1.04 3.69 5.67
CA HIS A 202 0.94 3.80 4.22
C HIS A 202 -0.53 3.88 3.80
N LEU A 203 -0.88 4.95 3.10
CA LEU A 203 -2.19 5.16 2.50
C LEU A 203 -2.05 5.38 0.99
N GLY A 204 -2.60 4.45 0.21
CA GLY A 204 -2.75 4.58 -1.24
C GLY A 204 -4.20 4.79 -1.62
N MET A 205 -4.50 5.90 -2.27
CA MET A 205 -5.82 6.24 -2.81
C MET A 205 -5.72 6.86 -4.21
N ALA A 206 -4.60 6.63 -4.92
CA ALA A 206 -4.41 7.15 -6.26
C ALA A 206 -5.54 6.67 -7.19
N GLY A 207 -6.04 7.52 -8.09
CA GLY A 207 -7.14 7.20 -9.00
C GLY A 207 -8.54 7.14 -8.36
N ILE A 208 -8.67 7.39 -7.05
CA ILE A 208 -9.98 7.49 -6.38
C ILE A 208 -10.49 8.93 -6.48
N TYR A 209 -11.76 9.10 -6.83
CA TYR A 209 -12.40 10.42 -6.85
C TYR A 209 -12.64 10.97 -5.44
N LEU A 210 -12.04 12.12 -5.14
CA LEU A 210 -12.06 12.79 -3.84
C LEU A 210 -12.89 14.10 -3.82
N GLY A 211 -13.70 14.38 -4.85
CA GLY A 211 -14.34 15.69 -5.07
C GLY A 211 -15.12 16.29 -3.88
N GLU A 212 -15.79 15.47 -3.06
CA GLU A 212 -16.55 15.95 -1.90
C GLU A 212 -15.73 15.93 -0.58
N ALA A 213 -14.49 15.42 -0.60
CA ALA A 213 -13.65 15.19 0.58
C ALA A 213 -12.91 16.44 1.09
N ARG A 214 -13.65 17.52 1.39
CA ARG A 214 -13.09 18.85 1.76
C ARG A 214 -12.13 18.88 2.96
N SER A 215 -12.19 17.87 3.84
CA SER A 215 -11.39 17.80 5.08
C SER A 215 -10.24 16.81 5.04
N LEU A 216 -9.90 16.23 3.87
CA LEU A 216 -8.91 15.17 3.75
C LEU A 216 -7.57 15.52 4.39
N PHE A 217 -6.97 16.66 4.03
CA PHE A 217 -5.66 17.05 4.57
C PHE A 217 -5.70 17.30 6.09
N GLN A 218 -6.83 17.76 6.64
CA GLN A 218 -7.03 17.88 8.09
C GLN A 218 -7.01 16.51 8.76
N VAL A 219 -7.75 15.55 8.20
CA VAL A 219 -7.81 14.17 8.70
C VAL A 219 -6.43 13.51 8.63
N LEU A 220 -5.73 13.65 7.50
CA LEU A 220 -4.41 13.05 7.31
C LEU A 220 -3.37 13.64 8.27
N ASN A 221 -3.47 14.92 8.60
CA ASN A 221 -2.57 15.59 9.54
C ASN A 221 -2.76 15.09 10.99
N MET A 222 -3.89 14.42 11.30
CA MET A 222 -4.11 13.79 12.61
C MET A 222 -3.46 12.41 12.74
N LEU A 223 -2.92 11.84 11.65
CA LEU A 223 -2.35 10.49 11.66
C LEU A 223 -0.88 10.53 12.12
N PRO A 224 -0.56 10.04 13.34
CA PRO A 224 0.76 10.25 13.94
C PRO A 224 1.86 9.38 13.30
N SER A 225 1.47 8.31 12.62
CA SER A 225 2.39 7.30 12.09
C SER A 225 2.52 7.33 10.56
N LEU A 226 1.89 8.29 9.87
CA LEU A 226 1.82 8.28 8.41
C LEU A 226 3.19 8.59 7.80
N LEU A 227 3.68 7.68 6.95
CA LEU A 227 5.00 7.75 6.30
C LEU A 227 4.90 7.87 4.78
N SER A 228 3.85 7.31 4.18
CA SER A 228 3.65 7.25 2.73
C SER A 228 2.22 7.59 2.37
N LEU A 229 2.05 8.52 1.44
CA LEU A 229 0.75 8.99 0.98
C LEU A 229 0.75 9.09 -0.54
N HIS A 230 -0.14 8.34 -1.20
CA HIS A 230 -0.33 8.37 -2.65
C HIS A 230 -1.75 8.82 -2.97
N LEU A 231 -1.87 10.02 -3.53
CA LEU A 231 -3.13 10.66 -3.91
C LEU A 231 -3.08 11.17 -5.35
N SER A 232 -2.36 10.51 -6.26
CA SER A 232 -2.31 10.91 -7.66
C SER A 232 -3.62 10.63 -8.39
N GLN A 233 -3.96 11.40 -9.43
CA GLN A 233 -5.15 11.17 -10.28
C GLN A 233 -6.49 11.14 -9.52
N CYS A 234 -6.68 11.98 -8.49
CA CYS A 234 -7.83 11.90 -7.59
C CYS A 234 -9.10 12.67 -8.02
N GLY A 235 -9.16 13.21 -9.23
CA GLY A 235 -10.33 13.91 -9.74
C GLY A 235 -10.01 14.96 -10.80
N PRO A 236 -11.02 15.46 -11.53
CA PRO A 236 -10.86 16.52 -12.52
C PRO A 236 -10.71 17.91 -11.87
N ASP A 237 -11.33 18.13 -10.71
CA ASP A 237 -11.26 19.37 -9.95
C ASP A 237 -10.88 19.05 -8.49
N ASN A 238 -9.75 19.60 -8.06
CA ASN A 238 -9.23 19.50 -6.71
C ASN A 238 -9.08 20.88 -6.06
N SER A 239 -9.80 21.88 -6.55
CA SER A 239 -9.81 23.25 -5.98
C SER A 239 -10.26 23.29 -4.51
N HIS A 240 -11.01 22.29 -4.06
CA HIS A 240 -11.39 22.10 -2.65
C HIS A 240 -10.26 21.56 -1.77
N LEU A 241 -9.28 20.87 -2.37
CA LEU A 241 -8.12 20.41 -1.63
C LEU A 241 -7.23 21.63 -1.35
N PRO A 242 -6.81 21.84 -0.10
CA PRO A 242 -6.05 23.01 0.29
C PRO A 242 -4.62 22.94 -0.28
N TRP A 243 -4.49 23.33 -1.54
CA TRP A 243 -3.21 23.71 -2.14
C TRP A 243 -2.79 25.12 -1.71
N HIS A 244 -3.58 25.78 -0.86
CA HIS A 244 -3.40 27.15 -0.37
C HIS A 244 -3.33 27.11 1.17
N PRO A 245 -2.78 28.12 1.85
CA PRO A 245 -2.09 27.92 3.13
C PRO A 245 -3.04 27.56 4.27
N ILE A 246 -3.12 26.26 4.59
CA ILE A 246 -3.62 25.74 5.86
C ILE A 246 -2.49 24.96 6.52
N ASN A 247 -2.19 25.26 7.79
CA ASN A 247 -1.11 24.69 8.60
C ASN A 247 -1.16 23.15 8.77
N PHE A 248 -0.97 22.39 7.70
CA PHE A 248 -0.69 20.96 7.77
C PHE A 248 0.81 20.78 7.81
N THR A 249 1.25 19.99 8.77
CA THR A 249 2.66 19.69 8.97
C THR A 249 2.78 18.18 9.03
N PHE A 250 2.89 17.59 7.86
CA PHE A 250 3.14 16.16 7.67
C PHE A 250 4.59 15.81 8.02
N HIS A 251 4.97 16.02 9.29
CA HIS A 251 6.36 15.96 9.75
C HIS A 251 7.00 14.57 9.55
N SER A 252 6.21 13.51 9.54
CA SER A 252 6.66 12.12 9.41
C SER A 252 6.67 11.59 7.98
N ILE A 253 6.02 12.26 7.03
CA ILE A 253 5.89 11.75 5.66
C ILE A 253 7.26 11.72 4.98
N ARG A 254 7.54 10.57 4.36
CA ARG A 254 8.76 10.27 3.59
C ARG A 254 8.49 10.10 2.11
N HIS A 255 7.28 9.69 1.74
CA HIS A 255 6.86 9.52 0.35
C HIS A 255 5.53 10.25 0.17
N LEU A 256 5.53 11.28 -0.66
CA LEU A 256 4.36 12.04 -1.05
C LEU A 256 4.22 12.00 -2.57
N ASP A 257 3.12 11.43 -3.05
CA ASP A 257 2.73 11.48 -4.47
C ASP A 257 1.38 12.22 -4.58
N LEU A 258 1.42 13.35 -5.26
CA LEU A 258 0.30 14.24 -5.56
C LEU A 258 0.20 14.52 -7.07
N GLY A 259 0.80 13.68 -7.91
CA GLY A 259 0.82 13.88 -9.36
C GLY A 259 -0.56 13.85 -10.01
N GLN A 260 -0.71 14.46 -11.18
CA GLN A 260 -1.91 14.36 -12.04
C GLN A 260 -3.21 14.78 -11.33
N ASN A 261 -3.19 15.88 -10.56
CA ASN A 261 -4.34 16.36 -9.79
C ASN A 261 -4.84 17.73 -10.20
N ASN A 262 -4.33 18.30 -11.29
CA ASN A 262 -4.66 19.67 -11.74
C ASN A 262 -4.41 20.74 -10.66
N PHE A 263 -3.47 20.53 -9.73
CA PHE A 263 -3.11 21.56 -8.76
C PHE A 263 -2.50 22.76 -9.48
N ALA A 264 -3.05 23.95 -9.25
CA ALA A 264 -2.65 25.18 -9.92
C ALA A 264 -2.01 26.19 -8.98
N GLY A 265 -1.20 27.09 -9.55
CA GLY A 265 -0.49 28.14 -8.80
C GLY A 265 0.89 27.69 -8.32
N PRO A 266 1.56 28.48 -7.47
CA PRO A 266 2.89 28.14 -6.97
C PRO A 266 2.86 26.97 -6.00
N VAL A 267 4.03 26.34 -5.80
CA VAL A 267 4.20 25.35 -4.73
C VAL A 267 4.01 26.02 -3.36
N PRO A 268 3.17 25.48 -2.46
CA PRO A 268 2.92 26.08 -1.16
C PRO A 268 4.17 26.06 -0.28
N PHE A 269 4.48 27.21 0.35
CA PHE A 269 5.62 27.37 1.27
C PHE A 269 5.67 26.29 2.37
N MET A 270 4.54 25.76 2.82
CA MET A 270 4.51 24.78 3.91
C MET A 270 5.16 23.45 3.56
N LEU A 271 5.24 23.07 2.28
CA LEU A 271 5.95 21.85 1.87
C LEU A 271 7.40 21.88 2.34
N GLN A 272 8.01 23.06 2.49
CA GLN A 272 9.38 23.25 2.99
C GLN A 272 9.62 22.66 4.38
N ASN A 273 8.58 22.51 5.20
CA ASN A 273 8.68 21.96 6.56
C ASN A 273 8.71 20.42 6.56
N MET A 274 8.44 19.76 5.43
CA MET A 274 8.42 18.31 5.29
C MET A 274 9.83 17.73 5.09
N THR A 275 10.74 18.05 6.01
CA THR A 275 12.18 17.69 5.92
C THR A 275 12.47 16.18 6.01
N SER A 276 11.48 15.38 6.41
CA SER A 276 11.52 13.91 6.38
C SER A 276 11.35 13.31 4.98
N LEU A 277 10.96 14.12 3.97
CA LEU A 277 10.72 13.65 2.62
C LEU A 277 11.95 12.99 2.00
N ARG A 278 11.70 11.85 1.34
CA ARG A 278 12.63 11.09 0.52
C ARG A 278 12.17 11.00 -0.92
N ILE A 279 10.86 10.98 -1.15
CA ILE A 279 10.24 10.95 -2.48
C ILE A 279 9.14 11.99 -2.50
N LEU A 280 9.23 12.91 -3.45
CA LEU A 280 8.19 13.90 -3.75
C LEU A 280 7.86 13.83 -5.25
N ASP A 281 6.62 13.48 -5.56
CA ASP A 281 6.09 13.49 -6.92
C ASP A 281 4.94 14.49 -7.03
N LEU A 282 5.14 15.53 -7.86
CA LEU A 282 4.17 16.56 -8.21
C LEU A 282 3.93 16.60 -9.74
N CYS A 283 4.31 15.55 -10.47
CA CYS A 283 4.26 15.49 -11.92
C CYS A 283 2.84 15.70 -12.47
N GLY A 284 2.71 16.35 -13.63
CA GLY A 284 1.43 16.42 -14.34
C GLY A 284 0.40 17.29 -13.63
N ASN A 285 0.81 18.39 -13.02
CA ASN A 285 -0.10 19.38 -12.43
C ASN A 285 -0.04 20.68 -13.25
N LEU A 286 -0.73 21.73 -12.78
CA LEU A 286 -0.75 23.08 -13.37
C LEU A 286 0.09 24.05 -12.50
N LEU A 287 1.14 23.52 -11.85
CA LEU A 287 1.96 24.31 -10.95
C LEU A 287 2.83 25.26 -11.74
N ASN A 288 2.87 26.52 -11.33
CA ASN A 288 3.51 27.58 -12.09
C ASN A 288 4.44 28.43 -11.24
N SER A 289 4.89 29.56 -11.78
CA SER A 289 5.87 30.45 -11.15
C SER A 289 7.26 29.80 -11.07
N SER A 290 8.02 30.09 -10.01
CA SER A 290 9.35 29.55 -9.79
C SER A 290 9.38 28.36 -8.83
N VAL A 291 10.25 27.39 -9.06
CA VAL A 291 10.67 26.42 -8.04
C VAL A 291 11.45 27.19 -6.96
N GLN A 292 10.91 27.23 -5.74
CA GLN A 292 11.46 28.03 -4.64
C GLN A 292 12.81 27.49 -4.15
N ASN A 293 13.71 28.38 -3.72
CA ASN A 293 15.04 28.03 -3.21
C ASN A 293 14.98 27.03 -2.02
N SER A 294 13.84 27.07 -1.33
CA SER A 294 13.55 26.31 -0.12
C SER A 294 13.40 24.82 -0.35
N PHE A 295 13.30 24.37 -1.60
CA PHE A 295 13.45 22.95 -1.94
C PHE A 295 14.81 22.40 -1.49
N GLY A 296 15.83 23.27 -1.36
CA GLY A 296 17.10 22.92 -0.73
C GLY A 296 16.98 22.45 0.73
N ASN A 297 15.86 22.68 1.42
CA ASN A 297 15.64 22.18 2.79
C ASN A 297 15.38 20.67 2.85
N PHE A 298 15.05 20.02 1.73
CA PHE A 298 14.79 18.58 1.67
C PHE A 298 16.09 17.75 1.63
N LYS A 299 16.89 17.83 2.70
CA LYS A 299 18.22 17.18 2.78
C LYS A 299 18.20 15.66 2.61
N ASN A 300 17.05 15.03 2.92
CA ASN A 300 16.85 13.59 2.81
C ASN A 300 16.21 13.16 1.48
N LEU A 301 15.90 14.10 0.58
CA LEU A 301 15.22 13.82 -0.68
C LEU A 301 16.12 12.99 -1.59
N VAL A 302 15.55 11.91 -2.12
CA VAL A 302 16.21 10.96 -3.01
C VAL A 302 15.64 11.08 -4.42
N HIS A 303 14.32 11.28 -4.53
CA HIS A 303 13.63 11.42 -5.80
C HIS A 303 12.72 12.66 -5.75
N LEU A 304 12.90 13.54 -6.74
CA LEU A 304 12.05 14.70 -6.97
C LEU A 304 11.54 14.66 -8.41
N ASN A 305 10.23 14.64 -8.57
CA ASN A 305 9.57 14.70 -9.87
C ASN A 305 8.65 15.93 -9.94
N LEU A 306 9.03 16.90 -10.78
CA LEU A 306 8.26 18.12 -11.06
C LEU A 306 7.88 18.19 -12.55
N ALA A 307 8.02 17.09 -13.29
CA ALA A 307 7.79 17.09 -14.72
C ALA A 307 6.34 17.45 -15.08
N ALA A 308 6.11 17.88 -16.32
CA ALA A 308 4.77 18.19 -16.84
C ALA A 308 4.02 19.20 -15.93
N ASN A 309 4.61 20.37 -15.73
CA ASN A 309 4.05 21.51 -15.00
C ASN A 309 4.33 22.81 -15.81
N ASP A 310 3.96 23.96 -15.25
CA ASP A 310 4.13 25.29 -15.84
C ASP A 310 5.23 26.11 -15.14
N PHE A 311 6.25 25.48 -14.54
CA PHE A 311 7.35 26.21 -13.91
C PHE A 311 8.20 26.93 -14.96
N SER A 312 8.45 28.22 -14.75
CA SER A 312 9.21 29.05 -15.69
C SER A 312 10.65 29.35 -15.24
N SER A 313 10.94 29.17 -13.95
CA SER A 313 12.26 29.43 -13.36
C SER A 313 12.48 28.65 -12.06
N ILE A 314 13.72 28.60 -11.61
CA ILE A 314 14.22 28.09 -10.35
C ILE A 314 14.85 29.27 -9.62
N GLU A 315 14.34 29.57 -8.44
CA GLU A 315 14.79 30.69 -7.64
C GLU A 315 16.29 30.54 -7.29
N GLN A 316 17.09 31.55 -7.62
CA GLN A 316 18.56 31.54 -7.43
C GLN A 316 19.30 30.46 -8.24
N GLY A 317 18.62 29.83 -9.22
CA GLY A 317 19.17 28.83 -10.13
C GLY A 317 19.32 27.44 -9.55
N LEU A 318 19.42 26.43 -10.42
CA LEU A 318 19.43 25.01 -10.04
C LEU A 318 20.50 24.63 -8.99
N LEU A 319 21.67 25.28 -9.04
CA LEU A 319 22.77 25.00 -8.10
C LEU A 319 22.44 25.38 -6.65
N SER A 320 21.59 26.38 -6.41
CA SER A 320 21.21 26.80 -5.05
C SER A 320 20.45 25.69 -4.33
N ILE A 321 19.62 24.97 -5.08
CA ILE A 321 18.77 23.88 -4.62
C ILE A 321 19.57 22.57 -4.55
N MET A 322 20.30 22.22 -5.61
CA MET A 322 21.09 20.99 -5.68
C MET A 322 22.25 20.96 -4.69
N GLY A 323 22.86 22.12 -4.38
CA GLY A 323 23.98 22.21 -3.45
C GLY A 323 23.64 21.71 -2.03
N ASN A 324 22.37 21.75 -1.63
CA ASN A 324 21.91 21.34 -0.31
C ASN A 324 21.28 19.93 -0.27
N MET A 325 20.95 19.34 -1.43
CA MET A 325 20.28 18.03 -1.54
C MET A 325 21.27 16.89 -1.78
N CYS A 326 22.15 16.62 -0.80
CA CYS A 326 23.20 15.60 -0.92
C CYS A 326 22.69 14.15 -1.11
N SER A 327 21.41 13.88 -0.82
CA SER A 327 20.80 12.54 -0.94
C SER A 327 20.15 12.29 -2.30
N LEU A 328 20.05 13.31 -3.16
CA LEU A 328 19.26 13.27 -4.38
C LEU A 328 19.90 12.34 -5.42
N LYS A 329 19.10 11.43 -5.96
CA LYS A 329 19.50 10.46 -6.99
C LYS A 329 18.74 10.65 -8.30
N SER A 330 17.55 11.24 -8.24
CA SER A 330 16.72 11.49 -9.41
C SER A 330 16.05 12.85 -9.29
N LEU A 331 16.16 13.64 -10.34
CA LEU A 331 15.50 14.92 -10.51
C LEU A 331 14.89 14.96 -11.90
N ASP A 332 13.57 15.07 -11.98
CA ASP A 332 12.86 15.27 -13.23
C ASP A 332 12.20 16.65 -13.26
N LEU A 333 12.61 17.45 -14.24
CA LEU A 333 12.13 18.81 -14.51
C LEU A 333 11.57 18.94 -15.93
N SER A 334 11.46 17.82 -16.66
CA SER A 334 11.06 17.80 -18.07
C SER A 334 9.64 18.33 -18.28
N TYR A 335 9.32 18.79 -19.50
CA TYR A 335 7.99 19.30 -19.82
C TYR A 335 7.55 20.45 -18.89
N ASN A 336 8.44 21.43 -18.72
CA ASN A 336 8.18 22.69 -18.01
C ASN A 336 8.49 23.87 -18.94
N GLN A 337 8.33 25.10 -18.44
CA GLN A 337 8.55 26.34 -19.19
C GLN A 337 9.90 27.01 -18.90
N PHE A 338 10.90 26.25 -18.41
CA PHE A 338 12.23 26.80 -18.08
C PHE A 338 12.92 27.39 -19.32
N GLN A 339 13.22 28.69 -19.28
CA GLN A 339 13.94 29.38 -20.35
C GLN A 339 15.32 29.85 -19.87
N GLY A 340 16.39 29.29 -20.43
CA GLY A 340 17.74 29.85 -20.28
C GLY A 340 18.34 29.76 -18.86
N GLU A 341 17.82 28.88 -18.01
CA GLU A 341 18.34 28.74 -16.65
C GLU A 341 19.71 28.06 -16.64
N LYS A 342 20.69 28.73 -16.06
CA LYS A 342 22.07 28.24 -16.04
C LYS A 342 22.25 27.07 -15.06
N ILE A 343 22.59 25.89 -15.57
CA ILE A 343 23.19 24.77 -14.82
C ILE A 343 24.69 25.08 -14.67
N GLY A 344 25.03 25.93 -13.71
CA GLY A 344 26.40 26.41 -13.54
C GLY A 344 26.91 27.19 -14.75
N ASN A 345 28.23 27.19 -14.98
CA ASN A 345 28.87 28.09 -15.94
C ASN A 345 28.75 27.66 -17.42
N HIS A 346 28.19 26.49 -17.74
CA HIS A 346 28.40 25.90 -19.07
C HIS A 346 27.18 25.26 -19.76
N ARG A 347 26.00 25.15 -19.14
CA ARG A 347 24.79 24.63 -19.82
C ARG A 347 23.53 25.33 -19.34
N ASN A 348 22.58 25.56 -20.24
CA ASN A 348 21.24 26.01 -19.88
C ASN A 348 20.33 24.78 -19.73
N LEU A 349 19.44 24.80 -18.74
CA LEU A 349 18.21 24.00 -18.79
C LEU A 349 17.40 24.54 -19.97
N SER A 350 17.07 23.65 -20.89
CA SER A 350 15.98 23.84 -21.84
C SER A 350 14.89 22.85 -21.44
N GLY A 351 13.70 23.36 -21.14
CA GLY A 351 12.50 22.58 -20.85
C GLY A 351 12.05 21.72 -22.02
#